data_AF-A0A1W2FM16-F1
#
_entry.id   AF-A0A1W2FM16-F1
#
_cell.length_a   1.000
_cell.length_b   1.000
_cell.length_c   1.000
_cell.angle_alpha   90.00
_cell.angle_beta   90.00
_cell.angle_gamma   90.00
#
_symmetry.space_group_name_H-M   'P 1'
#
loop_
_entity.id
_entity.type
_entity.pdbx_description
1 polymer ?
#
loop_
_entity_poly.entity_id
_entity_poly.type
_entity_poly.pdbx_seq_one_letter_code
_entity_poly.pdbx_strand_id
1 'polypeptide(L)'
;MASFEEIAAGLDQVTNKADQANGALAQAEQLANEAADLLEGVMYGAGHLENDFNQAVRAWLDVAAGAAGLAQVVAAGCLGVEQYRKTLQGDVPARSLATHPPDSTSQAVPKPVPPPENEWIEHQRSQLPSYITSGIYRDEDGNADLVQSGQEPDGEHLAIGAHLTPLGFPMGGKGRVAATEHVEVKVAWRQRKAGIAHTELVINNELCVGLYSCRNALPYVLLPGQTMTVHGPVESETFTGRSLP
;
A
#
# COMPACT_ATOMS: atom_id res chain seq x y z
N MET A 1 -28.52 -29.39 4.01
CA MET A 1 -27.20 -29.14 3.38
C MET A 1 -27.23 -27.70 2.94
N ALA A 2 -26.19 -26.92 3.26
CA ALA A 2 -26.14 -25.53 2.83
C ALA A 2 -26.06 -25.47 1.30
N SER A 3 -26.79 -24.54 0.68
CA SER A 3 -26.68 -24.29 -0.76
C SER A 3 -25.37 -23.57 -1.08
N PHE A 4 -24.94 -23.63 -2.36
CA PHE A 4 -23.76 -22.89 -2.81
C PHE A 4 -23.92 -21.37 -2.61
N GLU A 5 -25.15 -20.87 -2.76
CA GLU A 5 -25.52 -19.48 -2.53
C GLU A 5 -25.41 -19.08 -1.05
N GLU A 6 -25.82 -19.98 -0.14
CA GLU A 6 -25.66 -19.77 1.31
C GLU A 6 -24.18 -19.74 1.72
N ILE A 7 -23.33 -20.57 1.10
CA ILE A 7 -21.89 -20.55 1.33
C ILE A 7 -21.28 -19.23 0.82
N ALA A 8 -21.64 -18.79 -0.38
CA ALA A 8 -21.15 -17.53 -0.94
C ALA A 8 -21.54 -16.33 -0.08
N ALA A 9 -22.80 -16.25 0.34
CA ALA A 9 -23.28 -15.19 1.24
C ALA A 9 -22.57 -15.21 2.60
N GLY A 10 -22.24 -16.40 3.12
CA GLY A 10 -21.45 -16.56 4.33
C GLY A 10 -20.02 -16.02 4.18
N LEU A 11 -19.36 -16.29 3.04
CA LEU A 11 -18.02 -15.76 2.76
C LEU A 11 -18.05 -14.24 2.60
N ASP A 12 -19.05 -13.67 1.93
CA ASP A 12 -19.24 -12.21 1.84
C ASP A 12 -19.42 -11.58 3.23
N GLN A 13 -20.17 -12.23 4.12
CA GLN A 13 -20.33 -11.75 5.48
C GLN A 13 -19.00 -11.76 6.27
N VAL A 14 -18.17 -12.78 6.06
CA VAL A 14 -16.84 -12.87 6.69
C VAL A 14 -15.95 -11.72 6.20
N THR A 15 -15.87 -11.49 4.89
CA THR A 15 -15.08 -10.39 4.32
C THR A 15 -15.56 -9.04 4.83
N ASN A 16 -16.88 -8.79 4.84
CA ASN A 16 -17.44 -7.55 5.37
C ASN A 16 -17.09 -7.29 6.85
N LYS A 17 -17.08 -8.34 7.69
CA LYS A 17 -16.69 -8.21 9.10
C LYS A 17 -15.19 -7.99 9.26
N ALA A 18 -14.40 -8.64 8.41
CA ALA A 18 -12.96 -8.45 8.41
C ALA A 18 -12.58 -7.02 7.98
N ASP A 19 -13.30 -6.45 7.01
CA ASP A 19 -13.16 -5.04 6.61
C ASP A 19 -13.45 -4.09 7.78
N GLN A 20 -14.55 -4.32 8.50
CA GLN A 20 -14.89 -3.53 9.69
C GLN A 20 -13.82 -3.65 10.78
N ALA A 21 -13.30 -4.86 11.00
CA ALA A 21 -12.23 -5.09 11.97
C ALA A 21 -10.94 -4.38 11.55
N ASN A 22 -10.54 -4.46 10.28
CA ASN A 22 -9.34 -3.81 9.78
C ASN A 22 -9.45 -2.29 9.77
N GLY A 23 -10.62 -1.73 9.43
CA GLY A 23 -10.88 -0.30 9.57
C GLY A 23 -10.74 0.17 11.03
N ALA A 24 -11.27 -0.60 11.99
CA ALA A 24 -11.11 -0.29 13.41
C ALA A 24 -9.66 -0.41 13.89
N LEU A 25 -8.91 -1.40 13.40
CA LEU A 25 -7.49 -1.58 13.73
C LEU A 25 -6.63 -0.45 13.14
N ALA A 26 -6.88 -0.05 11.89
CA ALA A 26 -6.19 1.07 11.27
C ALA A 26 -6.46 2.39 12.02
N GLN A 27 -7.72 2.62 12.41
CA GLN A 27 -8.07 3.78 13.24
C GLN A 27 -7.36 3.74 14.61
N ALA A 28 -7.29 2.57 15.25
CA ALA A 28 -6.60 2.39 16.52
C ALA A 28 -5.08 2.66 16.39
N GLU A 29 -4.46 2.18 15.32
CA GLU A 29 -3.06 2.44 15.00
C GLU A 29 -2.80 3.95 14.81
N GLN A 30 -3.62 4.63 14.02
CA GLN A 30 -3.49 6.07 13.79
C GLN A 30 -3.61 6.85 15.10
N LEU A 31 -4.66 6.60 15.89
CA LEU A 31 -4.89 7.29 17.16
C LEU A 31 -3.76 7.04 18.18
N ALA A 32 -3.22 5.82 18.21
CA ALA A 32 -2.10 5.49 19.07
C ALA A 32 -0.81 6.23 18.66
N ASN A 33 -0.55 6.34 17.35
CA ASN A 33 0.56 7.13 16.82
C ASN A 33 0.41 8.63 17.14
N GLU A 34 -0.78 9.20 16.95
CA GLU A 34 -1.06 10.60 17.29
C GLU A 34 -0.88 10.87 18.79
N ALA A 35 -1.33 9.94 19.65
CA ALA A 35 -1.13 10.06 21.09
C ALA A 35 0.36 10.02 21.49
N ALA A 36 1.16 9.16 20.86
CA ALA A 36 2.60 9.12 21.07
C ALA A 36 3.28 10.45 20.66
N ASP A 37 2.94 10.98 19.48
CA ASP A 37 3.53 12.23 18.97
C ASP A 37 3.16 13.43 19.86
N LEU A 38 1.91 13.50 20.34
CA LEU A 38 1.46 14.53 21.29
C LEU A 38 2.23 14.44 22.62
N LEU A 39 2.48 13.23 23.13
CA LEU A 39 3.24 13.04 24.36
C LEU A 39 4.72 13.45 24.19
N GLU A 40 5.34 13.10 23.06
CA GLU A 40 6.70 13.55 22.74
C GLU A 40 6.80 15.08 22.65
N GLY A 41 5.80 15.73 22.07
CA GLY A 41 5.73 17.19 21.98
C GLY A 41 5.67 17.89 23.34
N VAL A 42 4.96 17.30 24.32
CA VAL A 42 4.83 17.83 25.68
C VAL A 42 6.06 17.54 26.56
N MET A 43 6.86 16.52 26.19
CA MET A 43 8.02 16.08 26.97
C MET A 43 9.14 17.12 27.05
N TYR A 44 9.23 18.04 26.09
CA TYR A 44 10.24 19.11 26.09
C TYR A 44 10.10 20.03 27.31
N GLY A 45 10.98 19.84 28.31
CA GLY A 45 11.04 20.65 29.53
C GLY A 45 10.48 19.98 30.79
N ALA A 46 10.02 18.73 30.71
CA ALA A 46 9.41 18.03 31.84
C ALA A 46 10.41 17.53 32.91
N GLY A 47 11.72 17.63 32.65
CA GLY A 47 12.79 17.29 33.60
C GLY A 47 12.66 15.88 34.16
N HIS A 48 12.39 15.76 35.46
CA HIS A 48 12.31 14.48 36.17
C HIS A 48 11.22 13.49 35.70
N LEU A 49 10.21 13.95 34.93
CA LEU A 49 9.14 13.09 34.40
C LEU A 49 9.51 12.42 33.07
N GLU A 50 10.67 12.71 32.51
CA GLU A 50 11.08 12.22 31.19
C GLU A 50 11.03 10.69 31.07
N ASN A 51 11.35 9.95 32.14
CA ASN A 51 11.25 8.49 32.13
C ASN A 51 9.80 8.00 32.02
N ASP A 52 8.87 8.63 32.74
CA ASP A 52 7.44 8.25 32.72
C ASP A 52 6.81 8.58 31.37
N PHE A 53 7.17 9.73 30.78
CA PHE A 53 6.76 10.09 29.41
C PHE A 53 7.30 9.10 28.38
N ASN A 54 8.58 8.76 28.44
CA ASN A 54 9.18 7.77 27.55
C ASN A 54 8.50 6.40 27.67
N GLN A 55 8.10 5.99 28.88
CA GLN A 55 7.34 4.75 29.08
C GLN A 55 5.94 4.84 28.46
N ALA A 56 5.24 5.95 28.64
CA ALA A 56 3.91 6.16 28.07
C ALA A 56 3.95 6.18 26.53
N VAL A 57 4.92 6.88 25.92
CA VAL A 57 5.13 6.90 24.47
C VAL A 57 5.35 5.47 23.95
N ARG A 58 6.22 4.69 24.60
CA ARG A 58 6.45 3.29 24.21
C ARG A 58 5.18 2.44 24.28
N ALA A 59 4.37 2.60 25.33
CA ALA A 59 3.12 1.85 25.45
C ALA A 59 2.14 2.16 24.31
N TRP A 60 2.05 3.42 23.86
CA TRP A 60 1.23 3.79 22.71
C TRP A 60 1.79 3.22 21.40
N LEU A 61 3.11 3.24 21.22
CA LEU A 61 3.75 2.62 20.06
C LEU A 61 3.53 1.10 20.04
N ASP A 62 3.54 0.43 21.20
CA ASP A 62 3.22 -1.00 21.31
C ASP A 62 1.76 -1.30 20.92
N VAL A 63 0.81 -0.40 21.23
CA VAL A 63 -0.59 -0.52 20.79
C VAL A 63 -0.70 -0.38 19.28
N ALA A 64 -0.04 0.61 18.68
CA ALA A 64 0.02 0.78 17.23
C ALA A 64 0.59 -0.49 16.55
N ALA A 65 1.68 -1.02 17.10
CA ALA A 65 2.30 -2.27 16.65
C ALA A 65 1.33 -3.45 16.67
N GLY A 66 0.61 -3.61 17.79
CA GLY A 66 -0.34 -4.70 17.97
C GLY A 66 -1.52 -4.58 17.02
N ALA A 67 -2.01 -3.36 16.79
CA ALA A 67 -3.09 -3.10 15.85
C ALA A 67 -2.69 -3.46 14.41
N ALA A 68 -1.52 -3.00 13.96
CA ALA A 68 -0.96 -3.34 12.66
C ALA A 68 -0.76 -4.85 12.48
N GLY A 69 -0.20 -5.53 13.50
CA GLY A 69 0.02 -6.98 13.48
C GLY A 69 -1.30 -7.77 13.39
N LEU A 70 -2.34 -7.35 14.12
CA LEU A 70 -3.66 -7.97 14.02
C LEU A 70 -4.30 -7.73 12.65
N ALA A 71 -4.12 -6.54 12.07
CA ALA A 71 -4.65 -6.23 10.74
C ALA A 71 -4.02 -7.13 9.67
N GLN A 72 -2.72 -7.42 9.77
CA GLN A 72 -2.04 -8.37 8.90
C GLN A 72 -2.59 -9.79 9.03
N VAL A 73 -2.88 -10.26 10.25
CA VAL A 73 -3.48 -11.58 10.47
C VAL A 73 -4.87 -11.68 9.85
N VAL A 74 -5.69 -10.64 10.03
CA VAL A 74 -7.03 -10.56 9.43
C VAL A 74 -6.94 -10.51 7.91
N ALA A 75 -6.03 -9.71 7.34
CA ALA A 75 -5.81 -9.61 5.90
C ALA A 75 -5.36 -10.94 5.29
N ALA A 76 -4.44 -11.67 5.95
CA ALA A 76 -4.06 -13.01 5.53
C ALA A 76 -5.25 -13.99 5.55
N GLY A 77 -6.13 -13.86 6.54
CA GLY A 77 -7.40 -14.60 6.59
C GLY A 77 -8.31 -14.29 5.41
N CYS A 78 -8.49 -13.01 5.06
CA CYS A 78 -9.27 -12.57 3.90
C CYS A 78 -8.72 -13.13 2.58
N LEU A 79 -7.41 -13.05 2.37
CA LEU A 79 -6.75 -13.64 1.20
C LEU A 79 -7.05 -15.14 1.07
N GLY A 80 -7.01 -15.88 2.17
CA GLY A 80 -7.38 -17.30 2.19
C GLY A 80 -8.85 -17.54 1.83
N VAL A 81 -9.76 -16.70 2.33
CA VAL A 81 -11.19 -16.73 2.01
C VAL A 81 -11.45 -16.44 0.53
N GLU A 82 -10.80 -15.43 -0.04
CA GLU A 82 -10.89 -15.10 -1.47
C GLU A 82 -10.34 -16.22 -2.36
N GLN A 83 -9.20 -16.79 -1.99
CA GLN A 83 -8.63 -17.91 -2.73
C GLN A 83 -9.57 -19.12 -2.73
N TYR A 84 -10.17 -19.44 -1.57
CA TYR A 84 -11.17 -20.49 -1.48
C TYR A 84 -12.41 -20.17 -2.33
N ARG A 85 -12.89 -18.93 -2.32
CA ARG A 85 -14.01 -18.49 -3.18
C ARG A 85 -13.71 -18.70 -4.67
N LYS A 86 -12.51 -18.34 -5.13
CA LYS A 86 -12.08 -18.57 -6.52
C LYS A 86 -12.08 -20.06 -6.89
N THR A 87 -11.65 -20.93 -5.98
CA THR A 87 -11.71 -22.39 -6.21
C THR A 87 -13.14 -22.91 -6.33
N LEU A 88 -14.08 -22.35 -5.55
CA LEU A 88 -15.50 -22.72 -5.62
C LEU A 88 -16.16 -22.24 -6.92
N GLN A 89 -15.71 -21.12 -7.49
CA GLN A 89 -16.24 -20.56 -8.73
C GLN A 89 -15.68 -21.21 -10.01
N GLY A 90 -14.71 -22.13 -9.89
CA GLY A 90 -14.21 -22.92 -11.01
C GLY A 90 -13.04 -22.32 -11.80
N ASP A 91 -12.43 -21.23 -11.32
CA ASP A 91 -11.22 -20.66 -11.93
C ASP A 91 -9.97 -21.45 -11.51
N VAL A 92 -9.70 -22.53 -12.23
CA VAL A 92 -8.38 -23.19 -12.24
C VAL A 92 -7.61 -22.65 -13.45
N PRO A 93 -6.40 -22.09 -13.30
CA PRO A 93 -5.61 -21.65 -14.45
C PRO A 93 -5.23 -22.86 -15.30
N ALA A 94 -5.77 -22.91 -16.52
CA ALA A 94 -5.43 -23.93 -17.50
C ALA A 94 -3.94 -23.82 -17.87
N ARG A 95 -3.18 -24.87 -17.54
CA ARG A 95 -1.79 -25.06 -17.94
C ARG A 95 -1.75 -25.30 -19.46
N SER A 96 -1.63 -24.24 -20.24
CA SER A 96 -1.59 -24.31 -21.70
C SER A 96 -0.20 -24.74 -22.18
N LEU A 97 -0.10 -26.00 -22.61
CA LEU A 97 0.99 -26.50 -23.45
C LEU A 97 0.71 -26.08 -24.89
N ALA A 98 1.52 -25.19 -25.46
CA ALA A 98 1.48 -24.88 -26.88
C ALA A 98 2.85 -25.15 -27.52
N THR A 99 2.86 -26.11 -28.43
CA THR A 99 3.98 -26.46 -29.32
C THR A 99 3.71 -25.85 -30.70
N HIS A 100 4.65 -25.01 -31.14
CA HIS A 100 5.00 -24.54 -32.49
C HIS A 100 4.11 -23.61 -33.36
N PRO A 101 4.76 -22.72 -34.18
CA PRO A 101 4.17 -21.74 -35.13
C PRO A 101 4.36 -22.21 -36.61
N PRO A 102 4.26 -21.39 -37.69
CA PRO A 102 3.85 -19.98 -37.86
C PRO A 102 2.84 -19.69 -39.02
N ASP A 103 2.57 -18.39 -39.18
CA ASP A 103 2.03 -17.66 -40.35
C ASP A 103 0.52 -17.69 -40.66
N SER A 104 -0.15 -16.56 -40.40
CA SER A 104 -0.68 -15.71 -41.49
C SER A 104 -1.33 -14.41 -40.98
N THR A 105 -0.88 -13.31 -41.61
CA THR A 105 -1.60 -12.06 -41.91
C THR A 105 -2.19 -11.24 -40.77
N SER A 106 -1.44 -10.17 -40.47
CA SER A 106 -1.84 -8.95 -39.77
C SER A 106 -3.11 -8.32 -40.35
N GLN A 107 -4.18 -8.29 -39.55
CA GLN A 107 -5.25 -7.30 -39.68
C GLN A 107 -5.15 -6.37 -38.47
N ALA A 108 -4.95 -5.09 -38.74
CA ALA A 108 -4.90 -4.04 -37.73
C ALA A 108 -6.29 -3.88 -37.09
N VAL A 109 -6.45 -4.45 -35.89
CA VAL A 109 -7.54 -4.10 -34.98
C VAL A 109 -7.32 -2.64 -34.55
N PRO A 110 -8.34 -1.76 -34.63
CA PRO A 110 -8.23 -0.42 -34.07
C PRO A 110 -7.94 -0.54 -32.57
N LYS A 111 -6.84 0.08 -32.10
CA LYS A 111 -6.54 0.16 -30.67
C LYS A 111 -7.77 0.75 -29.95
N PRO A 112 -8.30 0.09 -28.91
CA PRO A 112 -9.32 0.68 -28.06
C PRO A 112 -8.82 2.03 -27.56
N VAL A 113 -9.60 3.08 -27.79
CA VAL A 113 -9.34 4.39 -27.20
C VAL A 113 -9.34 4.19 -25.69
N PRO A 114 -8.26 4.55 -24.97
CA PRO A 114 -8.25 4.41 -23.52
C PRO A 114 -9.41 5.22 -22.93
N PRO A 115 -10.12 4.67 -21.93
CA PRO A 115 -11.18 5.41 -21.25
C PRO A 115 -10.62 6.74 -20.71
N PRO A 116 -11.46 7.79 -20.61
CA PRO A 116 -11.06 9.05 -20.02
C PRO A 116 -10.43 8.81 -18.63
N GLU A 117 -9.41 9.61 -18.29
CA GLU A 117 -8.54 9.43 -17.11
C GLU A 117 -9.31 9.15 -15.80
N ASN A 118 -10.43 9.86 -15.59
CA ASN A 118 -11.31 9.64 -14.44
C ASN A 118 -12.01 8.27 -14.41
N GLU A 119 -12.38 7.71 -15.56
CA GLU A 119 -12.97 6.37 -15.63
C GLU A 119 -11.94 5.29 -15.31
N TRP A 120 -10.68 5.49 -15.70
CA TRP A 120 -9.59 4.57 -15.33
C TRP A 120 -9.35 4.59 -13.82
N ILE A 121 -9.25 5.78 -13.19
CA ILE A 121 -9.02 5.93 -11.75
C ILE A 121 -10.12 5.25 -10.94
N GLU A 122 -11.40 5.54 -11.24
CA GLU A 122 -12.52 4.92 -10.52
C GLU A 122 -12.58 3.41 -10.73
N HIS A 123 -12.25 2.94 -11.94
CA HIS A 123 -12.17 1.51 -12.21
C HIS A 123 -11.08 0.82 -11.38
N GLN A 124 -9.88 1.42 -11.25
CA GLN A 124 -8.84 0.86 -10.39
C GLN A 124 -9.24 0.91 -8.92
N ARG A 125 -9.80 2.03 -8.46
CA ARG A 125 -10.22 2.19 -7.06
C ARG A 125 -11.25 1.12 -6.66
N SER A 126 -12.18 0.78 -7.55
CA SER A 126 -13.17 -0.28 -7.32
C SER A 126 -12.59 -1.69 -7.16
N GLN A 127 -11.34 -1.90 -7.59
CA GLN A 127 -10.62 -3.17 -7.49
C GLN A 127 -9.71 -3.27 -6.27
N LEU A 128 -9.48 -2.15 -5.56
CA LEU A 128 -8.60 -2.15 -4.40
C LEU A 128 -9.27 -2.85 -3.22
N PRO A 129 -8.58 -3.77 -2.53
CA PRO A 129 -9.11 -4.37 -1.31
C PRO A 129 -9.31 -3.31 -0.24
N SER A 130 -10.48 -3.30 0.40
CA SER A 130 -10.85 -2.39 1.50
C SER A 130 -10.13 -2.72 2.81
N TYR A 131 -9.67 -3.96 2.99
CA TYR A 131 -9.12 -4.47 4.25
C TYR A 131 -7.64 -4.16 4.48
N ILE A 132 -6.92 -3.58 3.53
CA ILE A 132 -5.50 -3.27 3.65
C ILE A 132 -5.18 -2.04 2.82
N THR A 133 -4.28 -1.17 3.30
CA THR A 133 -3.77 -0.08 2.46
C THR A 133 -3.08 -0.69 1.26
N SER A 134 -3.60 -0.37 0.08
CA SER A 134 -3.21 -0.95 -1.19
C SER A 134 -3.32 0.07 -2.31
N GLY A 135 -2.67 -0.22 -3.42
CA GLY A 135 -2.80 0.57 -4.63
C GLY A 135 -2.47 -0.22 -5.88
N ILE A 136 -2.98 0.25 -7.01
CA ILE A 136 -2.65 -0.27 -8.33
C ILE A 136 -1.91 0.83 -9.06
N TYR A 137 -0.71 0.52 -9.54
CA TYR A 137 0.05 1.45 -10.37
C TYR A 137 -0.03 1.09 -11.84
N ARG A 138 0.26 2.08 -12.69
CA ARG A 138 0.53 1.91 -14.11
C ARG A 138 1.74 2.74 -14.50
N ASP A 139 2.70 2.14 -15.19
CA ASP A 139 3.82 2.86 -15.79
C ASP A 139 3.59 3.20 -17.28
N GLU A 140 4.51 3.99 -17.83
CA GLU A 140 4.46 4.42 -19.24
C GLU A 140 4.65 3.27 -20.26
N ASP A 141 5.22 2.15 -19.83
CA ASP A 141 5.36 0.94 -20.64
C ASP A 141 4.09 0.07 -20.62
N GLY A 142 3.09 0.47 -19.82
CA GLY A 142 1.80 -0.20 -19.69
C GLY A 142 1.81 -1.37 -18.69
N ASN A 143 2.87 -1.54 -17.90
CA ASN A 143 2.84 -2.49 -16.79
C ASN A 143 1.95 -1.94 -15.69
N ALA A 144 1.18 -2.84 -15.06
CA ALA A 144 0.34 -2.52 -13.92
C ALA A 144 0.35 -3.68 -12.93
N ASP A 145 0.40 -3.35 -11.64
CA ASP A 145 0.39 -4.36 -10.57
C ASP A 145 -0.26 -3.81 -9.29
N LEU A 146 -0.80 -4.73 -8.49
CA LEU A 146 -1.33 -4.45 -7.16
C LEU A 146 -0.19 -4.45 -6.14
N VAL A 147 -0.12 -3.41 -5.33
CA VAL A 147 0.87 -3.23 -4.27
C VAL A 147 0.14 -3.04 -2.95
N GLN A 148 0.61 -3.72 -1.90
CA GLN A 148 0.06 -3.64 -0.56
C GLN A 148 1.08 -3.00 0.40
N SER A 149 0.58 -2.32 1.42
CA SER A 149 1.39 -1.82 2.53
C SER A 149 1.97 -2.96 3.36
N GLY A 150 3.04 -2.67 4.12
CA GLY A 150 3.70 -3.62 5.03
C GLY A 150 5.02 -4.16 4.49
N GLN A 151 5.49 -5.27 5.04
CA GLN A 151 6.81 -5.83 4.73
C GLN A 151 6.74 -6.88 3.63
N GLU A 152 7.57 -6.70 2.61
CA GLU A 152 7.75 -7.69 1.54
C GLU A 152 8.83 -8.74 1.91
N PRO A 153 8.65 -10.02 1.56
CA PRO A 153 9.64 -11.07 1.81
C PRO A 153 11.00 -10.84 1.14
N ASP A 154 11.03 -10.05 0.07
CA ASP A 154 12.25 -9.71 -0.68
C ASP A 154 13.11 -8.63 0.00
N GLY A 155 12.63 -8.07 1.11
CA GLY A 155 13.33 -7.02 1.85
C GLY A 155 13.29 -5.65 1.17
N GLU A 156 12.37 -5.39 0.24
CA GLU A 156 12.23 -4.10 -0.45
C GLU A 156 12.18 -2.93 0.54
N HIS A 157 11.37 -3.05 1.59
CA HIS A 157 11.25 -2.08 2.68
C HIS A 157 12.60 -1.76 3.38
N LEU A 158 13.50 -2.74 3.52
CA LEU A 158 14.83 -2.55 4.10
C LEU A 158 15.74 -1.76 3.15
N ALA A 159 15.67 -2.04 1.85
CA ALA A 159 16.46 -1.34 0.84
C ALA A 159 16.05 0.15 0.74
N ILE A 160 14.73 0.41 0.77
CA ILE A 160 14.19 1.77 0.81
C ILE A 160 14.66 2.47 2.09
N GLY A 161 14.58 1.79 3.22
CA GLY A 161 15.04 2.32 4.50
C GLY A 161 16.53 2.70 4.52
N ALA A 162 17.38 1.84 3.95
CA ALA A 162 18.81 2.12 3.79
C ALA A 162 19.07 3.33 2.88
N HIS A 163 18.21 3.59 1.89
CA HIS A 163 18.28 4.77 1.02
C HIS A 163 17.82 6.05 1.73
N LEU A 164 16.75 5.98 2.50
CA LEU A 164 16.12 7.14 3.14
C LEU A 164 16.80 7.57 4.45
N THR A 165 17.41 6.64 5.19
CA THR A 165 18.06 6.93 6.48
C THR A 165 19.15 7.99 6.40
N PRO A 166 20.11 7.94 5.44
CA PRO A 166 21.14 8.98 5.30
C PRO A 166 20.55 10.36 4.95
N LEU A 167 19.32 10.42 4.45
CA LEU A 167 18.60 11.63 4.07
C LEU A 167 17.77 12.21 5.22
N GLY A 168 17.88 11.65 6.43
CA GLY A 168 17.20 12.14 7.63
C GLY A 168 15.80 11.57 7.85
N PHE A 169 15.39 10.57 7.07
CA PHE A 169 14.15 9.83 7.30
C PHE A 169 14.45 8.60 8.17
N PRO A 170 14.01 8.56 9.43
CA PRO A 170 14.33 7.45 10.31
C PRO A 170 13.68 6.16 9.81
N MET A 171 14.39 5.03 9.97
CA MET A 171 13.74 3.72 9.97
C MET A 171 12.65 3.74 11.04
N GLY A 172 11.44 3.30 10.70
CA GLY A 172 10.35 3.24 11.67
C GLY A 172 10.76 2.47 12.92
N GLY A 173 10.32 2.95 14.08
CA GLY A 173 10.44 2.20 15.33
C GLY A 173 9.65 0.89 15.24
N LYS A 174 9.96 -0.07 16.13
CA LYS A 174 9.19 -1.31 16.23
C LYS A 174 7.70 -0.98 16.33
N GLY A 175 6.91 -1.49 15.39
CA GLY A 175 5.45 -1.34 15.41
C GLY A 175 4.87 -0.14 14.69
N ARG A 176 5.68 0.71 14.05
CA ARG A 176 5.17 1.73 13.11
C ARG A 176 5.38 1.21 11.70
N VAL A 177 4.34 1.27 10.87
CA VAL A 177 4.54 1.15 9.42
C VAL A 177 5.36 2.37 9.01
N ALA A 178 6.65 2.14 8.73
CA ALA A 178 7.52 3.19 8.26
C ALA A 178 7.05 3.65 6.87
N ALA A 179 7.37 4.87 6.47
CA ALA A 179 7.14 5.31 5.08
C ALA A 179 7.74 4.31 4.07
N THR A 180 8.76 3.55 4.45
CA THR A 180 9.39 2.50 3.64
C THR A 180 8.51 1.28 3.35
N GLU A 181 7.44 1.10 4.11
CA GLU A 181 6.45 0.02 3.98
C GLU A 181 5.15 0.52 3.30
N HIS A 182 5.02 1.83 3.05
CA HIS A 182 3.87 2.41 2.38
C HIS A 182 3.87 2.12 0.88
N VAL A 183 2.68 1.97 0.31
CA VAL A 183 2.45 1.60 -1.08
C VAL A 183 3.15 2.56 -2.04
N GLU A 184 3.01 3.86 -1.78
CA GLU A 184 3.49 4.94 -2.63
C GLU A 184 5.02 4.91 -2.73
N VAL A 185 5.68 4.69 -1.61
CA VAL A 185 7.14 4.67 -1.52
C VAL A 185 7.71 3.41 -2.16
N LYS A 186 7.04 2.26 -2.02
CA LYS A 186 7.40 1.03 -2.75
C LYS A 186 7.30 1.23 -4.25
N VAL A 187 6.19 1.79 -4.74
CA VAL A 187 6.01 2.04 -6.19
C VAL A 187 7.05 3.03 -6.70
N ALA A 188 7.31 4.13 -5.99
CA ALA A 188 8.37 5.07 -6.34
C ALA A 188 9.76 4.41 -6.37
N TRP A 189 10.03 3.47 -5.47
CA TRP A 189 11.29 2.71 -5.45
C TRP A 189 11.42 1.77 -6.64
N ARG A 190 10.33 1.10 -7.03
CA ARG A 190 10.29 0.26 -8.24
C ARG A 190 10.49 1.10 -9.50
N GLN A 191 9.82 2.26 -9.58
CA GLN A 191 10.00 3.24 -10.65
C GLN A 191 11.47 3.70 -10.75
N ARG A 192 12.10 4.04 -9.61
CA ARG A 192 13.53 4.38 -9.52
C ARG A 192 14.39 3.27 -10.11
N LYS A 193 14.19 2.02 -9.66
CA LYS A 193 15.01 0.88 -10.07
C LYS A 193 14.84 0.52 -11.55
N ALA A 194 13.63 0.66 -12.07
CA ALA A 194 13.31 0.36 -13.46
C ALA A 194 13.69 1.50 -14.42
N GLY A 195 13.99 2.70 -13.92
CA GLY A 195 14.32 3.86 -14.76
C GLY A 195 13.11 4.45 -15.50
N ILE A 196 11.90 4.17 -15.02
CA ILE A 196 10.64 4.64 -15.60
C ILE A 196 10.45 6.13 -15.34
N ALA A 197 10.12 6.91 -16.36
CA ALA A 197 9.99 8.36 -16.25
C ALA A 197 8.69 8.78 -15.53
N HIS A 198 7.59 8.09 -15.78
CA HIS A 198 6.29 8.40 -15.18
C HIS A 198 5.53 7.18 -14.67
N THR A 199 4.86 7.31 -13.54
CA THR A 199 3.97 6.29 -12.97
C THR A 199 2.74 6.94 -12.37
N GLU A 200 1.57 6.39 -12.66
CA GLU A 200 0.31 6.73 -11.99
C GLU A 200 -0.01 5.65 -10.97
N LEU A 201 -0.42 6.04 -9.77
CA LEU A 201 -0.77 5.12 -8.68
C LEU A 201 -2.13 5.51 -8.12
N VAL A 202 -3.08 4.58 -8.11
CA VAL A 202 -4.35 4.74 -7.40
C VAL A 202 -4.24 4.03 -6.06
N ILE A 203 -4.53 4.72 -4.95
CA ILE A 203 -4.52 4.16 -3.59
C ILE A 203 -5.89 4.27 -2.92
N ASN A 204 -6.14 3.38 -1.97
CA ASN A 204 -7.38 3.36 -1.18
C ASN A 204 -7.28 4.11 0.16
N ASN A 205 -6.12 4.70 0.47
CA ASN A 205 -5.89 5.45 1.70
C ASN A 205 -5.38 6.86 1.41
N GLU A 206 -5.50 7.77 2.36
CA GLU A 206 -4.90 9.10 2.24
C GLU A 206 -3.37 9.02 2.36
N LEU A 207 -2.69 9.86 1.59
CA LEU A 207 -1.25 10.06 1.74
C LEU A 207 -0.96 10.51 3.16
N CYS A 208 -0.05 9.82 3.85
CA CYS A 208 0.28 10.21 5.21
C CYS A 208 0.86 11.63 5.26
N VAL A 209 0.67 12.28 6.40
CA VAL A 209 1.11 13.66 6.70
C VAL A 209 2.21 13.66 7.76
N GLY A 210 2.90 14.78 7.93
CA GLY A 210 3.97 14.94 8.92
C GLY A 210 5.39 14.93 8.33
N LEU A 211 6.39 15.08 9.20
CA LEU A 211 7.78 15.33 8.78
C LEU A 211 8.36 14.16 7.96
N TYR A 212 8.04 12.93 8.35
CA TYR A 212 8.57 11.70 7.73
C TYR A 212 7.56 11.00 6.82
N SER A 213 6.60 11.76 6.28
CA SER A 213 5.52 11.21 5.48
C SER A 213 5.92 10.84 4.05
N CYS A 214 5.07 10.09 3.36
CA CYS A 214 5.20 9.79 1.93
C CYS A 214 5.29 11.08 1.10
N ARG A 215 4.47 12.08 1.41
CA ARG A 215 4.49 13.38 0.72
C ARG A 215 5.90 14.02 0.76
N ASN A 216 6.61 13.87 1.87
CA ASN A 216 7.99 14.36 2.00
C ASN A 216 9.05 13.39 1.46
N ALA A 217 8.82 12.08 1.56
CA ALA A 217 9.79 11.06 1.16
C ALA A 217 9.85 10.85 -0.37
N LEU A 218 8.71 10.89 -1.06
CA LEU A 218 8.60 10.57 -2.50
C LEU A 218 9.59 11.37 -3.38
N PRO A 219 9.78 12.69 -3.21
CA PRO A 219 10.77 13.45 -3.97
C PRO A 219 12.23 12.98 -3.80
N TYR A 220 12.56 12.29 -2.71
CA TYR A 220 13.90 11.74 -2.44
C TYR A 220 14.07 10.30 -2.90
N VAL A 221 12.95 9.58 -3.07
CA VAL A 221 12.94 8.22 -3.63
C VAL A 221 13.07 8.28 -5.15
N LEU A 222 12.32 9.17 -5.80
CA LEU A 222 12.36 9.35 -7.25
C LEU A 222 13.71 9.94 -7.72
N LEU A 223 14.16 9.57 -8.92
CA LEU A 223 15.32 10.20 -9.57
C LEU A 223 14.96 11.57 -10.16
N PRO A 224 15.94 12.47 -10.35
CA PRO A 224 15.73 13.70 -11.12
C PRO A 224 15.09 13.41 -12.48
N GLY A 225 13.99 14.10 -12.78
CA GLY A 225 13.23 13.92 -14.02
C GLY A 225 12.17 12.83 -13.99
N GLN A 226 12.15 11.97 -12.95
CA GLN A 226 11.04 11.06 -12.71
C GLN A 226 9.87 11.78 -12.05
N THR A 227 8.65 11.37 -12.40
CA THR A 227 7.41 11.88 -11.83
C THR A 227 6.48 10.73 -11.45
N MET A 228 5.70 10.94 -10.40
CA MET A 228 4.70 9.98 -9.96
C MET A 228 3.42 10.72 -9.59
N THR A 229 2.29 10.35 -10.17
CA THR A 229 0.97 10.88 -9.76
C THR A 229 0.29 9.87 -8.86
N VAL A 230 -0.06 10.29 -7.64
CA VAL A 230 -0.80 9.49 -6.68
C VAL A 230 -2.24 9.98 -6.65
N HIS A 231 -3.17 9.12 -7.01
CA HIS A 231 -4.61 9.33 -6.91
C HIS A 231 -5.11 8.73 -5.60
N GLY A 232 -5.20 9.56 -4.56
CA GLY A 232 -5.81 9.19 -3.29
C GLY A 232 -7.34 9.18 -3.35
N PRO A 233 -8.01 8.84 -2.24
CA PRO A 233 -9.47 8.86 -2.14
C PRO A 233 -10.05 10.29 -2.20
N VAL A 234 -9.28 11.29 -1.75
CA VAL A 234 -9.73 12.70 -1.67
C VAL A 234 -9.17 13.55 -2.80
N GLU A 235 -7.87 13.42 -3.07
CA GLU A 235 -7.16 14.26 -4.04
C GLU A 235 -6.13 13.45 -4.83
N SER A 236 -5.72 14.02 -5.97
CA SER A 236 -4.58 13.53 -6.74
C SER A 236 -3.42 14.51 -6.61
N GLU A 237 -2.21 13.99 -6.40
CA GLU A 237 -1.00 14.80 -6.24
C GLU A 237 0.14 14.22 -7.09
N THR A 238 0.88 15.08 -7.77
CA THR A 238 2.05 14.70 -8.56
C THR A 238 3.34 15.07 -7.84
N PHE A 239 4.22 14.08 -7.69
CA PHE A 239 5.53 14.18 -7.09
C PHE A 239 6.61 14.16 -8.17
N THR A 240 7.63 14.99 -7.99
CA THR A 240 8.79 15.05 -8.89
C THR A 240 10.06 14.73 -8.12
N GLY A 241 10.86 13.83 -8.68
CA GLY A 241 12.14 13.45 -8.10
C GLY A 241 13.15 14.58 -8.12
N ARG A 242 13.96 14.64 -7.06
CA ARG A 242 14.97 15.69 -6.85
C ARG A 242 16.36 15.11 -6.89
N SER A 243 17.32 15.99 -7.17
CA SER A 243 18.74 15.66 -6.98
C SER A 243 19.03 15.52 -5.50
N LEU A 244 19.73 14.45 -5.14
CA LEU A 244 20.22 14.31 -3.77
C LEU A 244 21.32 15.36 -3.53
N PRO A 245 21.35 15.98 -2.32
CA PRO A 245 22.39 16.92 -1.94
C PRO A 245 23.77 16.26 -1.78
#